data_AF-A0A349AXP6-F1
#
_entry.id   AF-A0A349AXP6-F1
#
_cell.length_a   1.000
_cell.length_b   1.000
_cell.length_c   1.000
_cell.angle_alpha   90.00
_cell.angle_beta   90.00
_cell.angle_gamma   90.00
#
_symmetry.space_group_name_H-M   'P 1'
#
loop_
_entity.id
_entity.type
_entity.pdbx_description
1 polymer ?
#
loop_
_entity_poly.entity_id
_entity_poly.type
_entity_poly.pdbx_seq_one_letter_code
_entity_poly.pdbx_strand_id
1 'polypeptide(L)'
;MTRVGAPGEVDAATPVSQQRRFRPDIQAMRALAVTLVVIFHLWPSALPGGYVGVDVFFVLSGFLMSSHLLHVENRSGKEVLDFWSRRIRRIIPVALFVLVFTLIAGRLLLPPTRWSPDAFGVIASATFWENWNLAISSVQYLAADDAPTLTQHFWSLSVEEQFYLVWPLMFAAAALIAARLRASRLAWITAGITAVVVVSLLISIRWTAVEPGSAYFSTFTRVWELALGGLCAVLLPFVGRLKPLVRKVMMLLGLVFIIGSAAAYSTSTAFPGTAALVPTLGSALLIVGGSVGEWDKSFLVKPRWIQWTGNASYSIYLWHWPLFVLASFVLLDQPALIGPVALVLTIAFSALSLPLIEKRFRDAFSKKTPKQHFSALAVGIAVVVGLASLQLLEVSRNQRTNEQAASSLQSDRPECFGAAALVSGPEICPV
;
A
#
# COMPACT_ATOMS: atom_id res chain seq x y z
N MET A 1 -19.19 76.87 -1.04
CA MET A 1 -20.17 75.84 -0.62
C MET A 1 -19.67 74.48 -1.08
N THR A 2 -18.95 73.81 -0.19
CA THR A 2 -18.39 72.46 -0.34
C THR A 2 -19.48 71.41 -0.10
N ARG A 3 -19.71 70.50 -1.04
CA ARG A 3 -20.53 69.29 -0.81
C ARG A 3 -19.64 68.15 -0.34
N VAL A 4 -19.99 67.64 0.83
CA VAL A 4 -19.39 66.53 1.57
C VAL A 4 -19.70 65.21 0.85
N GLY A 5 -18.66 64.42 0.55
CA GLY A 5 -18.79 63.02 0.10
C GLY A 5 -18.78 62.07 1.29
N ALA A 6 -19.68 61.09 1.27
CA ALA A 6 -19.92 60.13 2.34
C ALA A 6 -18.73 59.16 2.58
N PRO A 7 -18.55 58.64 3.81
CA PRO A 7 -17.47 57.72 4.14
C PRO A 7 -17.81 56.24 3.87
N GLY A 8 -16.90 55.57 3.16
CA GLY A 8 -16.49 54.18 3.38
C GLY A 8 -17.53 53.06 3.21
N GLU A 9 -17.67 52.56 1.98
CA GLU A 9 -18.07 51.16 1.79
C GLU A 9 -16.98 50.26 2.37
N VAL A 10 -17.36 49.47 3.37
CA VAL A 10 -16.54 48.39 3.93
C VAL A 10 -16.37 47.35 2.82
N ASP A 11 -15.17 47.26 2.26
CA ASP A 11 -14.78 46.19 1.34
C ASP A 11 -15.14 44.85 1.99
N ALA A 12 -16.21 44.23 1.48
CA ALA A 12 -16.63 42.90 1.86
C ALA A 12 -15.47 41.96 1.57
N ALA A 13 -14.80 41.50 2.63
CA ALA A 13 -13.71 40.54 2.57
C ALA A 13 -14.12 39.37 1.69
N THR A 14 -13.54 39.34 0.49
CA THR A 14 -13.75 38.27 -0.47
C THR A 14 -13.31 36.99 0.22
N PRO A 15 -14.14 35.93 0.29
CA PRO A 15 -13.73 34.71 0.94
C PRO A 15 -12.52 34.17 0.18
N VAL A 16 -11.35 34.19 0.83
CA VAL A 16 -10.12 33.59 0.31
C VAL A 16 -10.44 32.12 0.13
N SER A 17 -10.81 31.73 -1.09
CA SER A 17 -10.87 30.35 -1.49
C SER A 17 -9.47 29.79 -1.18
N GLN A 18 -9.36 28.97 -0.14
CA GLN A 18 -8.11 28.30 0.19
C GLN A 18 -7.83 27.32 -0.95
N GLN A 19 -7.13 27.80 -1.98
CA GLN A 19 -6.55 26.94 -3.01
C GLN A 19 -5.74 25.88 -2.28
N ARG A 20 -6.04 24.60 -2.56
CA ARG A 20 -5.28 23.46 -2.05
C ARG A 20 -3.82 23.63 -2.47
N ARG A 21 -3.00 24.21 -1.59
CA ARG A 21 -1.59 24.48 -1.85
C ARG A 21 -0.89 23.14 -1.98
N PHE A 22 -0.23 22.92 -3.11
CA PHE A 22 0.60 21.75 -3.34
C PHE A 22 1.69 21.67 -2.25
N ARG A 23 1.88 20.48 -1.68
CA ARG A 23 2.81 20.19 -0.59
C ARG A 23 3.98 19.36 -1.13
N PRO A 24 5.08 19.99 -1.60
CA PRO A 24 6.19 19.30 -2.23
C PRO A 24 6.97 18.43 -1.22
N ASP A 25 6.95 18.80 0.06
CA ASP A 25 7.49 18.03 1.17
C ASP A 25 6.81 16.66 1.31
N ILE A 26 5.47 16.59 1.20
CA ILE A 26 4.73 15.33 1.22
C ILE A 26 5.12 14.44 0.03
N GLN A 27 5.37 15.03 -1.15
CA GLN A 27 5.85 14.26 -2.29
C GLN A 27 7.27 13.74 -2.10
N ALA A 28 8.16 14.53 -1.47
CA ALA A 28 9.50 14.06 -1.13
C ALA A 28 9.44 12.92 -0.10
N MET A 29 8.53 12.97 0.87
CA MET A 29 8.31 11.84 1.79
C MET A 29 7.84 10.58 1.06
N ARG A 30 6.93 10.70 0.10
CA ARG A 30 6.50 9.55 -0.73
C ARG A 30 7.65 8.99 -1.58
N ALA A 31 8.51 9.86 -2.11
CA ALA A 31 9.70 9.47 -2.85
C ALA A 31 10.69 8.71 -1.95
N LEU A 32 10.95 9.21 -0.75
CA LEU A 32 11.77 8.53 0.25
C LEU A 32 11.18 7.16 0.57
N ALA A 33 9.91 7.10 0.97
CA ALA A 33 9.22 5.88 1.36
C ALA A 33 9.30 4.78 0.28
N VAL A 34 8.96 5.08 -0.98
CA VAL A 34 9.04 4.07 -2.05
C VAL A 34 10.48 3.65 -2.35
N THR A 35 11.44 4.57 -2.23
CA THR A 35 12.85 4.25 -2.48
C THR A 35 13.37 3.27 -1.43
N LEU A 36 13.04 3.46 -0.15
CA LEU A 36 13.41 2.53 0.92
C LEU A 36 12.85 1.12 0.65
N VAL A 37 11.57 1.04 0.28
CA VAL A 37 10.90 -0.24 -0.04
C VAL A 37 11.52 -0.92 -1.25
N VAL A 38 11.79 -0.18 -2.32
CA VAL A 38 12.39 -0.74 -3.55
C VAL A 38 13.81 -1.24 -3.28
N ILE A 39 14.64 -0.48 -2.55
CA ILE A 39 16.00 -0.92 -2.21
C ILE A 39 15.95 -2.18 -1.33
N PHE A 40 15.05 -2.22 -0.35
CA PHE A 40 14.89 -3.40 0.50
C PHE A 40 14.60 -4.68 -0.29
N HIS A 41 13.74 -4.62 -1.30
CA HIS A 41 13.41 -5.80 -2.09
C HIS A 41 14.51 -6.15 -3.12
N LEU A 42 15.07 -5.16 -3.81
CA LEU A 42 16.06 -5.41 -4.87
C LEU A 42 17.46 -5.73 -4.33
N TRP A 43 17.83 -5.14 -3.19
CA TRP A 43 19.13 -5.30 -2.53
C TRP A 43 18.95 -5.37 -1.01
N PRO A 44 18.40 -6.47 -0.48
CA PRO A 44 18.07 -6.59 0.95
C PRO A 44 19.28 -6.44 1.87
N SER A 45 20.48 -6.81 1.42
CA SER A 45 21.73 -6.62 2.19
C SER A 45 22.18 -5.16 2.28
N ALA A 46 21.79 -4.31 1.33
CA ALA A 46 22.17 -2.90 1.31
C ALA A 46 21.32 -2.05 2.28
N LEU A 47 20.05 -2.44 2.46
CA LEU A 47 19.13 -1.73 3.35
C LEU A 47 18.10 -2.69 3.97
N PRO A 48 18.51 -3.53 4.93
CA PRO A 48 17.68 -4.60 5.48
C PRO A 48 16.45 -4.09 6.24
N GLY A 49 16.46 -2.85 6.70
CA GLY A 49 15.33 -2.17 7.34
C GLY A 49 14.46 -1.36 6.38
N GLY A 50 14.71 -1.37 5.07
CA GLY A 50 14.00 -0.49 4.13
C GLY A 50 12.48 -0.74 4.01
N TYR A 51 11.99 -1.88 4.54
CA TYR A 51 10.56 -2.17 4.68
C TYR A 51 9.80 -1.11 5.51
N VAL A 52 10.48 -0.36 6.39
CA VAL A 52 9.88 0.75 7.17
C VAL A 52 9.33 1.88 6.29
N GLY A 53 9.68 1.91 4.99
CA GLY A 53 9.05 2.82 4.04
C GLY A 53 7.53 2.60 3.91
N VAL A 54 7.02 1.40 4.19
CA VAL A 54 5.57 1.13 4.24
C VAL A 54 4.91 1.89 5.39
N ASP A 55 5.53 1.94 6.57
CA ASP A 55 5.03 2.68 7.73
C ASP A 55 4.94 4.19 7.45
N VAL A 56 5.92 4.73 6.70
CA VAL A 56 5.88 6.11 6.22
C VAL A 56 4.66 6.33 5.30
N PHE A 57 4.37 5.38 4.41
CA PHE A 57 3.16 5.43 3.58
C PHE A 57 1.88 5.39 4.41
N PHE A 58 1.78 4.49 5.38
CA PHE A 58 0.61 4.38 6.26
C PHE A 58 0.30 5.69 6.99
N VAL A 59 1.32 6.33 7.58
CA VAL A 59 1.14 7.64 8.24
C VAL A 59 0.73 8.72 7.23
N LEU A 60 1.34 8.77 6.04
CA LEU A 60 0.97 9.74 4.99
C LEU A 60 -0.46 9.54 4.49
N SER A 61 -0.85 8.29 4.27
CA SER A 61 -2.18 7.87 3.84
C SER A 61 -3.23 8.30 4.87
N GLY A 62 -2.99 8.00 6.14
CA GLY A 62 -3.82 8.44 7.26
C GLY A 62 -3.97 9.95 7.36
N PHE A 63 -2.87 10.69 7.22
CA PHE A 63 -2.86 12.15 7.22
C PHE A 63 -3.67 12.75 6.08
N LEU A 64 -3.46 12.28 4.84
CA LEU A 64 -4.14 12.79 3.66
C LEU A 64 -5.64 12.47 3.67
N MET A 65 -6.02 11.27 4.11
CA MET A 65 -7.43 10.89 4.21
C MET A 65 -8.16 11.68 5.27
N SER A 66 -7.58 11.77 6.47
CA SER A 66 -8.17 12.50 7.58
C SER A 66 -8.26 13.98 7.28
N SER A 67 -7.23 14.57 6.68
CA SER A 67 -7.27 15.96 6.21
C SER A 67 -8.43 16.18 5.25
N HIS A 68 -8.67 15.27 4.30
CA HIS A 68 -9.80 15.40 3.37
C HIS A 68 -11.15 15.30 4.10
N LEU A 69 -11.32 14.39 5.06
CA LEU A 69 -12.57 14.20 5.81
C LEU A 69 -12.87 15.34 6.82
N LEU A 70 -11.85 15.96 7.40
CA LEU A 70 -12.01 17.09 8.32
C LEU A 70 -12.60 18.33 7.65
N HIS A 71 -12.33 18.54 6.36
CA HIS A 71 -12.85 19.68 5.58
C HIS A 71 -14.28 19.45 5.06
N VAL A 72 -14.87 18.30 5.35
CA VAL A 72 -16.22 17.95 4.89
C VAL A 72 -17.22 18.20 6.02
N GLU A 73 -18.21 19.06 5.75
CA GLU A 73 -19.41 19.18 6.57
C GLU A 73 -20.30 17.96 6.31
N ASN A 74 -20.15 16.92 7.12
CA ASN A 74 -20.78 15.62 6.92
C ASN A 74 -22.26 15.71 7.34
N ARG A 75 -23.12 16.31 6.50
CA ARG A 75 -24.52 16.60 6.83
C ARG A 75 -25.52 15.62 6.20
N SER A 76 -25.12 14.89 5.16
CA SER A 76 -26.09 14.13 4.33
C SER A 76 -25.67 12.69 3.97
N GLY A 77 -24.47 12.23 4.35
CA GLY A 77 -23.97 10.89 4.02
C GLY A 77 -23.50 10.75 2.55
N LYS A 78 -23.94 11.65 1.67
CA LYS A 78 -23.42 11.81 0.30
C LYS A 78 -21.91 12.02 0.29
N GLU A 79 -21.36 12.67 1.32
CA GLU A 79 -19.94 13.00 1.35
C GLU A 79 -19.05 11.75 1.56
N VAL A 80 -19.58 10.70 2.21
CA VAL A 80 -18.95 9.39 2.35
C VAL A 80 -18.89 8.67 1.00
N LEU A 81 -20.01 8.66 0.25
CA LEU A 81 -20.05 8.10 -1.10
C LEU A 81 -19.08 8.82 -2.03
N ASP A 82 -19.00 10.14 -1.95
CA ASP A 82 -18.05 10.94 -2.73
C ASP A 82 -16.59 10.68 -2.32
N PHE A 83 -16.33 10.36 -1.05
CA PHE A 83 -15.00 9.97 -0.59
C PHE A 83 -14.55 8.66 -1.25
N TRP A 84 -15.36 7.60 -1.15
CA TRP A 84 -15.04 6.31 -1.77
C TRP A 84 -14.96 6.43 -3.29
N SER A 85 -15.90 7.15 -3.91
CA SER A 85 -15.91 7.45 -5.36
C SER A 85 -14.60 8.10 -5.85
N ARG A 86 -14.01 9.01 -5.08
CA ARG A 86 -12.70 9.62 -5.41
C ARG A 86 -11.54 8.62 -5.28
N ARG A 87 -11.57 7.75 -4.26
CA ARG A 87 -10.56 6.71 -4.06
C ARG A 87 -10.57 5.71 -5.20
N ILE A 88 -11.78 5.27 -5.56
CA ILE A 88 -11.98 4.30 -6.62
C ILE A 88 -11.31 4.73 -7.93
N ARG A 89 -11.56 5.98 -8.35
CA ARG A 89 -10.98 6.54 -9.59
C ARG A 89 -9.46 6.66 -9.59
N ARG A 90 -8.83 6.77 -8.42
CA ARG A 90 -7.41 7.02 -8.30
C ARG A 90 -6.59 5.74 -8.23
N ILE A 91 -7.10 4.72 -7.56
CA ILE A 91 -6.31 3.56 -7.11
C ILE A 91 -6.54 2.36 -8.03
N ILE A 92 -7.81 2.06 -8.34
CA ILE A 92 -8.21 0.81 -9.00
C ILE A 92 -7.66 0.61 -10.41
N PRO A 93 -7.64 1.61 -11.32
CA PRO A 93 -7.30 1.34 -12.72
C PRO A 93 -5.91 0.71 -12.90
N VAL A 94 -4.89 1.25 -12.24
CA VAL A 94 -3.53 0.73 -12.35
C VAL A 94 -3.33 -0.52 -11.49
N ALA A 95 -3.96 -0.63 -10.32
CA ALA A 95 -3.91 -1.84 -9.50
C ALA A 95 -4.45 -3.06 -10.25
N LEU A 96 -5.68 -2.96 -10.81
CA LEU A 96 -6.27 -4.07 -11.56
C LEU A 96 -5.47 -4.38 -12.83
N PHE A 97 -4.94 -3.36 -13.51
CA PHE A 97 -4.08 -3.58 -14.67
C PHE A 97 -2.81 -4.37 -14.32
N VAL A 98 -2.15 -3.99 -13.22
CA VAL A 98 -0.97 -4.71 -12.71
C VAL A 98 -1.33 -6.14 -12.34
N LEU A 99 -2.48 -6.39 -11.71
CA LEU A 99 -2.93 -7.75 -11.38
C LEU A 99 -3.16 -8.61 -12.64
N VAL A 100 -3.83 -8.07 -13.67
CA VAL A 100 -4.02 -8.79 -14.95
C VAL A 100 -2.67 -9.07 -15.61
N PHE A 101 -1.79 -8.06 -15.68
CA PHE A 101 -0.44 -8.24 -16.22
C PHE A 101 0.30 -9.33 -15.46
N THR A 102 0.26 -9.29 -14.14
CA THR A 102 0.99 -10.20 -13.25
C THR A 102 0.51 -11.64 -13.44
N LEU A 103 -0.80 -11.85 -13.56
CA LEU A 103 -1.39 -13.16 -13.83
C LEU A 103 -0.93 -13.72 -15.19
N ILE A 104 -0.96 -12.88 -16.23
CA ILE A 104 -0.55 -13.27 -17.59
C ILE A 104 0.96 -13.55 -17.63
N ALA A 105 1.78 -12.65 -17.12
CA ALA A 105 3.23 -12.78 -17.11
C ALA A 105 3.68 -13.99 -16.26
N GLY A 106 3.06 -14.19 -15.09
CA GLY A 106 3.29 -15.37 -14.25
C GLY A 106 2.98 -16.66 -14.98
N ARG A 107 1.87 -16.72 -15.71
CA ARG A 107 1.51 -17.89 -16.52
C ARG A 107 2.53 -18.19 -17.64
N LEU A 108 3.06 -17.14 -18.28
CA LEU A 108 3.98 -17.28 -19.41
C LEU A 108 5.42 -17.58 -18.98
N LEU A 109 5.85 -17.09 -17.82
CA LEU A 109 7.25 -17.10 -17.40
C LEU A 109 7.53 -18.04 -16.23
N LEU A 110 6.53 -18.42 -15.43
CA LEU A 110 6.72 -19.27 -14.24
C LEU A 110 6.20 -20.69 -14.47
N PRO A 111 6.81 -21.70 -13.80
CA PRO A 111 6.39 -23.09 -13.91
C PRO A 111 4.96 -23.31 -13.37
N PRO A 112 4.24 -24.34 -13.85
CA PRO A 112 2.85 -24.61 -13.45
C PRO A 112 2.62 -24.76 -11.94
N THR A 113 3.63 -25.16 -11.18
CA THR A 113 3.59 -25.26 -9.72
C THR A 113 3.32 -23.92 -9.03
N ARG A 114 3.63 -22.80 -9.68
CA ARG A 114 3.42 -21.44 -9.17
C ARG A 114 2.03 -20.88 -9.45
N TRP A 115 1.33 -21.45 -10.42
CA TRP A 115 0.09 -20.88 -10.95
C TRP A 115 -1.05 -20.82 -9.93
N SER A 116 -1.17 -21.84 -9.07
CA SER A 116 -2.23 -21.86 -8.06
C SER A 116 -1.99 -20.82 -6.94
N PRO A 117 -0.83 -20.81 -6.25
CA PRO A 117 -0.53 -19.78 -5.25
C PRO A 117 -0.63 -18.35 -5.81
N ASP A 118 -0.11 -18.10 -7.02
CA ASP A 118 -0.15 -16.77 -7.63
C ASP A 118 -1.58 -16.36 -8.02
N ALA A 119 -2.43 -17.28 -8.51
CA ALA A 119 -3.83 -16.99 -8.79
C ALA A 119 -4.63 -16.69 -7.51
N PHE A 120 -4.39 -17.42 -6.42
CA PHE A 120 -4.98 -17.09 -5.11
C PHE A 120 -4.53 -15.72 -4.61
N GLY A 121 -3.24 -15.40 -4.70
CA GLY A 121 -2.71 -14.08 -4.36
C GLY A 121 -3.35 -12.96 -5.18
N VAL A 122 -3.59 -13.17 -6.49
CA VAL A 122 -4.30 -12.22 -7.35
C VAL A 122 -5.75 -12.00 -6.91
N ILE A 123 -6.47 -13.06 -6.52
CA ILE A 123 -7.85 -12.94 -6.01
C ILE A 123 -7.86 -12.16 -4.69
N ALA A 124 -6.98 -12.52 -3.76
CA ALA A 124 -6.87 -11.86 -2.47
C ALA A 124 -6.47 -10.39 -2.62
N SER A 125 -5.58 -10.08 -3.56
CA SER A 125 -5.17 -8.70 -3.87
C SER A 125 -6.30 -7.89 -4.53
N ALA A 126 -7.03 -8.47 -5.48
CA ALA A 126 -8.16 -7.80 -6.15
C ALA A 126 -9.31 -7.49 -5.17
N THR A 127 -9.47 -8.30 -4.14
CA THR A 127 -10.53 -8.16 -3.12
C THR A 127 -10.05 -7.43 -1.86
N PHE A 128 -8.80 -6.94 -1.85
CA PHE A 128 -8.17 -6.27 -0.71
C PHE A 128 -8.16 -7.12 0.58
N TRP A 129 -7.93 -8.42 0.43
CA TRP A 129 -7.79 -9.41 1.50
C TRP A 129 -6.36 -9.99 1.61
N GLU A 130 -5.43 -9.61 0.73
CA GLU A 130 -4.09 -10.22 0.65
C GLU A 130 -3.32 -10.18 1.97
N ASN A 131 -3.50 -9.13 2.77
CA ASN A 131 -2.84 -9.04 4.07
C ASN A 131 -3.32 -10.12 5.05
N TRP A 132 -4.60 -10.47 5.03
CA TRP A 132 -5.14 -11.54 5.87
C TRP A 132 -4.79 -12.93 5.32
N ASN A 133 -4.76 -13.08 3.99
CA ASN A 133 -4.23 -14.27 3.35
C ASN A 133 -2.80 -14.57 3.85
N LEU A 134 -1.91 -13.59 3.80
CA LEU A 134 -0.52 -13.74 4.28
C LEU A 134 -0.43 -13.88 5.80
N ALA A 135 -1.26 -13.18 6.58
CA ALA A 135 -1.29 -13.32 8.03
C ALA A 135 -1.65 -14.76 8.47
N ILE A 136 -2.56 -15.40 7.74
CA ILE A 136 -2.97 -16.81 7.98
C ILE A 136 -1.87 -17.76 7.50
N SER A 137 -1.29 -17.54 6.32
CA SER A 137 -0.22 -18.39 5.81
C SER A 137 1.05 -18.33 6.66
N SER A 138 1.35 -17.17 7.27
CA SER A 138 2.57 -16.98 8.08
C SER A 138 2.65 -17.82 9.36
N VAL A 139 1.52 -18.38 9.82
CA VAL A 139 1.47 -19.28 10.99
C VAL A 139 1.38 -20.76 10.60
N GLN A 140 1.26 -21.05 9.30
CA GLN A 140 1.24 -22.42 8.81
C GLN A 140 2.67 -22.91 8.63
N TYR A 141 3.08 -23.86 9.45
CA TYR A 141 4.41 -24.47 9.40
C TYR A 141 4.78 -24.99 7.99
N LEU A 142 3.79 -25.52 7.25
CA LEU A 142 3.98 -26.04 5.90
C LEU A 142 4.20 -24.96 4.83
N ALA A 143 3.89 -23.70 5.12
CA ALA A 143 4.02 -22.57 4.19
C ALA A 143 5.23 -21.67 4.50
N ALA A 144 6.02 -22.00 5.53
CA ALA A 144 7.11 -21.14 6.01
C ALA A 144 8.29 -21.00 5.01
N ASP A 145 8.48 -22.01 4.15
CA ASP A 145 9.54 -22.05 3.12
C ASP A 145 9.01 -21.68 1.72
N ASP A 146 7.73 -21.32 1.58
CA ASP A 146 7.15 -21.01 0.27
C ASP A 146 7.74 -19.71 -0.27
N ALA A 147 8.21 -19.78 -1.53
CA ALA A 147 8.67 -18.58 -2.22
C ALA A 147 7.51 -17.58 -2.35
N PRO A 148 7.75 -16.28 -2.04
CA PRO A 148 6.72 -15.24 -2.09
C PRO A 148 5.91 -15.20 -3.38
N THR A 149 4.60 -14.94 -3.29
CA THR A 149 3.74 -14.82 -4.49
C THR A 149 4.05 -13.55 -5.29
N LEU A 150 3.67 -13.54 -6.56
CA LEU A 150 3.84 -12.38 -7.44
C LEU A 150 3.09 -11.12 -6.95
N THR A 151 2.11 -11.27 -6.06
CA THR A 151 1.27 -10.18 -5.55
C THR A 151 1.49 -9.86 -4.09
N GLN A 152 2.41 -10.55 -3.38
CA GLN A 152 2.57 -10.43 -1.93
C GLN A 152 2.55 -8.97 -1.42
N HIS A 153 3.27 -8.06 -2.08
CA HIS A 153 3.33 -6.63 -1.72
C HIS A 153 1.96 -5.89 -1.67
N PHE A 154 0.88 -6.43 -2.25
CA PHE A 154 -0.48 -5.87 -2.15
C PHE A 154 -1.07 -5.95 -0.74
N TRP A 155 -0.41 -6.65 0.20
CA TRP A 155 -0.82 -6.68 1.60
C TRP A 155 -0.98 -5.27 2.19
N SER A 156 -0.02 -4.38 1.94
CA SER A 156 -0.05 -3.04 2.53
C SER A 156 -1.19 -2.20 1.92
N LEU A 157 -1.43 -2.36 0.61
CA LEU A 157 -2.56 -1.74 -0.07
C LEU A 157 -3.90 -2.27 0.46
N SER A 158 -3.98 -3.55 0.78
CA SER A 158 -5.19 -4.15 1.38
C SER A 158 -5.50 -3.52 2.74
N VAL A 159 -4.48 -3.33 3.59
CA VAL A 159 -4.63 -2.60 4.88
C VAL A 159 -5.09 -1.16 4.65
N GLU A 160 -4.50 -0.45 3.69
CA GLU A 160 -4.90 0.93 3.36
C GLU A 160 -6.36 1.02 2.88
N GLU A 161 -6.79 0.14 1.97
CA GLU A 161 -8.16 0.17 1.43
C GLU A 161 -9.20 -0.23 2.49
N GLN A 162 -8.88 -1.20 3.36
CA GLN A 162 -9.72 -1.53 4.52
C GLN A 162 -9.87 -0.32 5.45
N PHE A 163 -8.77 0.40 5.70
CA PHE A 163 -8.82 1.66 6.44
C PHE A 163 -9.69 2.70 5.70
N TYR A 164 -9.53 2.90 4.40
CA TYR A 164 -10.35 3.86 3.62
C TYR A 164 -11.83 3.51 3.60
N LEU A 165 -12.17 2.23 3.67
CA LEU A 165 -13.55 1.78 3.77
C LEU A 165 -14.17 2.19 5.12
N VAL A 166 -13.48 1.92 6.23
CA VAL A 166 -14.00 2.14 7.60
C VAL A 166 -13.89 3.59 8.06
N TRP A 167 -12.84 4.31 7.66
CA TRP A 167 -12.49 5.62 8.22
C TRP A 167 -13.56 6.70 8.10
N PRO A 168 -14.25 6.88 6.94
CA PRO A 168 -15.34 7.85 6.83
C PRO A 168 -16.53 7.53 7.74
N LEU A 169 -16.79 6.24 8.00
CA LEU A 169 -17.85 5.78 8.90
C LEU A 169 -17.54 6.15 10.34
N MET A 170 -16.29 6.02 10.77
CA MET A 170 -15.84 6.47 12.08
C MET A 170 -16.04 7.99 12.24
N PHE A 171 -15.68 8.79 11.23
CA PHE A 171 -15.90 10.25 11.24
C PHE A 171 -17.38 10.61 11.30
N ALA A 172 -18.24 9.88 10.57
CA ALA A 172 -19.68 10.05 10.62
C ALA A 172 -20.25 9.70 12.00
N ALA A 173 -19.84 8.58 12.58
CA ALA A 173 -20.25 8.16 13.92
C ALA A 173 -19.83 9.19 14.98
N ALA A 174 -18.59 9.67 14.95
CA ALA A 174 -18.10 10.71 15.85
C ALA A 174 -18.92 12.01 15.72
N ALA A 175 -19.28 12.42 14.51
CA ALA A 175 -20.13 13.59 14.28
C ALA A 175 -21.56 13.41 14.83
N LEU A 176 -22.15 12.22 14.63
CA LEU A 176 -23.49 11.90 15.15
C LEU A 176 -23.51 11.85 16.69
N ILE A 177 -22.50 11.26 17.31
CA ILE A 177 -22.35 11.22 18.77
C ILE A 177 -22.17 12.63 19.32
N ALA A 178 -21.29 13.43 18.71
CA ALA A 178 -21.09 14.82 19.09
C ALA A 178 -22.39 15.65 19.01
N ALA A 179 -23.18 15.47 17.95
CA ALA A 179 -24.47 16.14 17.81
C ALA A 179 -25.47 15.71 18.88
N ARG A 180 -25.58 14.41 19.17
CA ARG A 180 -26.48 13.87 20.21
C ARG A 180 -26.11 14.34 21.62
N LEU A 181 -24.80 14.38 21.92
CA LEU A 181 -24.28 14.78 23.22
C LEU A 181 -24.06 16.30 23.36
N ARG A 182 -24.42 17.10 22.33
CA ARG A 182 -24.18 18.54 22.26
C ARG A 182 -22.71 18.91 22.56
N ALA A 183 -21.79 18.06 22.11
CA ALA A 183 -20.36 18.16 22.35
C ALA A 183 -19.62 18.60 21.07
N SER A 184 -18.34 18.94 21.22
CA SER A 184 -17.50 19.32 20.06
C SER A 184 -17.27 18.12 19.13
N ARG A 185 -17.64 18.29 17.85
CA ARG A 185 -17.35 17.31 16.78
C ARG A 185 -15.87 16.97 16.70
N LEU A 186 -15.02 18.00 16.79
CA LEU A 186 -13.58 17.81 16.72
C LEU A 186 -13.08 16.98 17.90
N ALA A 187 -13.60 17.23 19.12
CA ALA A 187 -13.21 16.46 20.30
C ALA A 187 -13.54 14.97 20.16
N TRP A 188 -14.73 14.62 19.64
CA TRP A 188 -15.11 13.22 19.41
C TRP A 188 -14.30 12.55 18.29
N ILE A 189 -13.97 13.28 17.22
CA ILE A 189 -13.07 12.78 16.18
C ILE A 189 -11.69 12.51 16.77
N THR A 190 -11.12 13.47 17.51
CA THR A 190 -9.81 13.32 18.16
C THR A 190 -9.80 12.15 19.12
N ALA A 191 -10.85 12.00 19.95
CA ALA A 191 -10.98 10.89 20.88
C ALA A 191 -11.05 9.54 20.15
N GLY A 192 -11.85 9.44 19.08
CA GLY A 192 -11.95 8.24 18.27
C GLY A 192 -10.62 7.84 17.62
N ILE A 193 -9.93 8.80 16.98
CA ILE A 193 -8.61 8.54 16.38
C ILE A 193 -7.60 8.13 17.46
N THR A 194 -7.58 8.81 18.60
CA THR A 194 -6.67 8.50 19.72
C THR A 194 -6.94 7.10 20.26
N ALA A 195 -8.21 6.70 20.39
CA ALA A 195 -8.57 5.36 20.80
C ALA A 195 -8.06 4.31 19.82
N VAL A 196 -8.19 4.54 18.50
CA VAL A 196 -7.62 3.64 17.49
C VAL A 196 -6.10 3.54 17.62
N VAL A 197 -5.39 4.66 17.79
CA VAL A 197 -3.93 4.66 17.97
C VAL A 197 -3.54 3.80 19.19
N VAL A 198 -4.14 4.07 20.36
CA VAL A 198 -3.78 3.38 21.60
C VAL A 198 -4.12 1.89 21.53
N VAL A 199 -5.35 1.55 21.14
CA VAL A 199 -5.80 0.15 21.12
C VAL A 199 -5.02 -0.68 20.11
N SER A 200 -4.86 -0.17 18.87
CA SER A 200 -4.13 -0.91 17.84
C SER A 200 -2.63 -1.01 18.13
N LEU A 201 -2.01 0.00 18.77
CA LEU A 201 -0.62 -0.08 19.22
C LEU A 201 -0.44 -1.12 20.33
N LEU A 202 -1.34 -1.18 21.31
CA LEU A 202 -1.29 -2.20 22.36
C LEU A 202 -1.45 -3.61 21.80
N ILE A 203 -2.38 -3.80 20.85
CA ILE A 203 -2.55 -5.05 20.11
C ILE A 203 -1.26 -5.38 19.33
N SER A 204 -0.66 -4.40 18.65
CA SER A 204 0.59 -4.55 17.92
C SER A 204 1.72 -5.07 18.80
N ILE A 205 1.95 -4.42 19.95
CA ILE A 205 2.99 -4.82 20.90
C ILE A 205 2.75 -6.24 21.41
N ARG A 206 1.51 -6.56 21.82
CA ARG A 206 1.19 -7.87 22.38
C ARG A 206 1.26 -8.98 21.34
N TRP A 207 0.74 -8.76 20.14
CA TRP A 207 0.69 -9.77 19.08
C TRP A 207 2.06 -10.02 18.48
N THR A 208 2.85 -8.98 18.20
CA THR A 208 4.23 -9.13 17.70
C THR A 208 5.12 -9.91 18.67
N ALA A 209 4.88 -9.83 19.98
CA ALA A 209 5.64 -10.59 20.98
C ALA A 209 5.35 -12.09 20.97
N VAL A 210 4.20 -12.52 20.41
CA VAL A 210 3.81 -13.93 20.35
C VAL A 210 4.01 -14.46 18.92
N GLU A 211 3.48 -13.75 17.93
CA GLU A 211 3.40 -14.23 16.54
C GLU A 211 3.79 -13.11 15.55
N PRO A 212 5.09 -12.80 15.40
CA PRO A 212 5.55 -11.65 14.62
C PRO A 212 5.17 -11.73 13.13
N GLY A 213 5.19 -12.93 12.52
CA GLY A 213 4.84 -13.12 11.12
C GLY A 213 3.39 -12.69 10.82
N SER A 214 2.43 -13.17 11.63
CA SER A 214 1.02 -12.80 11.46
C SER A 214 0.76 -11.35 11.84
N ALA A 215 1.41 -10.87 12.91
CA ALA A 215 1.32 -9.49 13.35
C ALA A 215 1.85 -8.50 12.29
N TYR A 216 2.79 -8.89 11.43
CA TYR A 216 3.31 -8.05 10.36
C TYR A 216 2.24 -7.66 9.33
N PHE A 217 1.37 -8.60 8.96
CA PHE A 217 0.37 -8.39 7.91
C PHE A 217 -1.02 -7.98 8.44
N SER A 218 -1.27 -8.13 9.74
CA SER A 218 -2.58 -7.86 10.34
C SER A 218 -2.99 -6.39 10.29
N THR A 219 -4.23 -6.12 9.89
CA THR A 219 -4.79 -4.75 9.92
C THR A 219 -4.84 -4.21 11.36
N PHE A 220 -5.12 -5.06 12.34
CA PHE A 220 -5.29 -4.64 13.74
C PHE A 220 -4.00 -4.19 14.41
N THR A 221 -2.84 -4.65 13.92
CA THR A 221 -1.52 -4.28 14.45
C THR A 221 -0.90 -3.08 13.72
N ARG A 222 -1.44 -2.70 12.55
CA ARG A 222 -0.90 -1.66 11.68
C ARG A 222 -1.78 -0.40 11.59
N VAL A 223 -3.08 -0.50 11.90
CA VAL A 223 -4.02 0.64 11.72
C VAL A 223 -3.71 1.85 12.60
N TRP A 224 -3.01 1.67 13.74
CA TRP A 224 -2.54 2.79 14.56
C TRP A 224 -1.60 3.75 13.81
N GLU A 225 -0.87 3.28 12.81
CA GLU A 225 0.06 4.10 12.01
C GLU A 225 -0.71 5.06 11.10
N LEU A 226 -1.76 4.55 10.44
CA LEU A 226 -2.71 5.36 9.69
C LEU A 226 -3.46 6.33 10.61
N ALA A 227 -3.89 5.87 11.79
CA ALA A 227 -4.58 6.73 12.75
C ALA A 227 -3.65 7.82 13.31
N LEU A 228 -2.36 7.56 13.51
CA LEU A 228 -1.36 8.56 13.91
C LEU A 228 -1.24 9.67 12.87
N GLY A 229 -1.22 9.31 11.57
CA GLY A 229 -1.33 10.28 10.49
C GLY A 229 -2.61 11.12 10.59
N GLY A 230 -3.73 10.49 10.97
CA GLY A 230 -4.98 11.17 11.25
C GLY A 230 -4.91 12.17 12.41
N LEU A 231 -4.19 11.85 13.49
CA LEU A 231 -3.91 12.79 14.57
C LEU A 231 -3.09 13.98 14.07
N CYS A 232 -2.08 13.75 13.22
CA CYS A 232 -1.33 14.84 12.60
C CYS A 232 -2.25 15.80 11.83
N ALA A 233 -3.27 15.28 11.13
CA ALA A 233 -4.24 16.11 10.39
C ALA A 233 -5.09 16.98 11.33
N VAL A 234 -5.54 16.42 12.45
CA VAL A 234 -6.29 17.16 13.49
C VAL A 234 -5.43 18.22 14.17
N LEU A 235 -4.17 17.91 14.43
CA LEU A 235 -3.25 18.79 15.15
C LEU A 235 -2.69 19.91 14.27
N LEU A 236 -2.69 19.73 12.95
CA LEU A 236 -2.10 20.65 11.97
C LEU A 236 -2.47 22.14 12.16
N PRO A 237 -3.73 22.52 12.43
CA PRO A 237 -4.11 23.91 12.63
C PRO A 237 -3.41 24.57 13.84
N PHE A 238 -2.99 23.79 14.83
CA PHE A 238 -2.32 24.30 16.03
C PHE A 238 -0.79 24.45 15.83
N VAL A 239 -0.24 23.87 14.77
CA VAL A 239 1.20 23.84 14.48
C VAL A 239 1.74 25.19 13.99
N GLY A 240 0.88 26.05 13.43
CA GLY A 240 1.27 27.39 12.96
C GLY A 240 1.89 28.29 14.04
N ARG A 241 1.73 27.94 15.32
CA ARG A 241 2.31 28.64 16.48
C ARG A 241 3.75 28.21 16.81
N LEU A 242 4.27 27.14 16.18
CA LEU A 242 5.62 26.66 16.44
C LEU A 242 6.69 27.57 15.83
N LYS A 243 7.77 27.82 16.59
CA LYS A 243 8.94 28.57 16.11
C LYS A 243 9.57 27.85 14.91
N PRO A 244 10.13 28.58 13.91
CA PRO A 244 10.84 27.98 12.77
C PRO A 244 11.91 26.96 13.16
N LEU A 245 12.68 27.24 14.22
CA LEU A 245 13.73 26.34 14.70
C LEU A 245 13.16 24.99 15.19
N VAL A 246 12.05 25.02 15.95
CA VAL A 246 11.39 23.80 16.44
C VAL A 246 10.96 22.93 15.26
N ARG A 247 10.32 23.52 14.26
CA ARG A 247 9.90 22.79 13.04
C ARG A 247 11.10 22.18 12.31
N LYS A 248 12.19 22.93 12.12
CA LYS A 248 13.41 22.42 11.49
C LYS A 248 14.00 21.23 12.27
N VAL A 249 14.04 21.31 13.60
CA VAL A 249 14.49 20.20 14.46
C VAL A 249 13.57 18.99 14.32
N MET A 250 12.25 19.17 14.31
CA MET A 250 11.30 18.07 14.08
C MET A 250 11.55 17.39 12.74
N MET A 251 11.79 18.15 11.67
CA MET A 251 12.07 17.57 10.36
C MET A 251 13.38 16.78 10.33
N LEU A 252 14.45 17.32 10.95
CA LEU A 252 15.73 16.63 11.04
C LEU A 252 15.60 15.34 11.85
N LEU A 253 14.96 15.40 13.02
CA LEU A 253 14.71 14.22 13.85
C LEU A 253 13.84 13.20 13.12
N GLY A 254 12.83 13.65 12.40
CA GLY A 254 11.97 12.76 11.62
C GLY A 254 12.73 12.03 10.52
N LEU A 255 13.62 12.73 9.82
CA LEU A 255 14.51 12.11 8.82
C LEU A 255 15.48 11.13 9.46
N VAL A 256 16.09 11.49 10.59
CA VAL A 256 16.99 10.61 11.36
C VAL A 256 16.27 9.35 11.83
N PHE A 257 15.03 9.46 12.30
CA PHE A 257 14.25 8.30 12.74
C PHE A 257 13.93 7.35 11.58
N ILE A 258 13.53 7.87 10.43
CA ILE A 258 13.22 7.04 9.25
C ILE A 258 14.49 6.39 8.69
N ILE A 259 15.53 7.17 8.40
CA ILE A 259 16.78 6.66 7.81
C ILE A 259 17.50 5.76 8.82
N GLY A 260 17.53 6.15 10.10
CA GLY A 260 18.12 5.37 11.18
C GLY A 260 17.43 4.03 11.35
N SER A 261 16.09 3.97 11.29
CA SER A 261 15.35 2.69 11.30
C SER A 261 15.68 1.85 10.07
N ALA A 262 15.74 2.45 8.88
CA ALA A 262 16.04 1.72 7.64
C ALA A 262 17.46 1.11 7.64
N ALA A 263 18.41 1.77 8.30
CA ALA A 263 19.79 1.30 8.42
C ALA A 263 20.01 0.33 9.60
N ALA A 264 19.27 0.49 10.71
CA ALA A 264 19.49 -0.28 11.93
C ALA A 264 18.62 -1.55 12.04
N TYR A 265 17.45 -1.56 11.41
CA TYR A 265 16.54 -2.72 11.47
C TYR A 265 16.88 -3.78 10.43
N SER A 266 16.38 -4.99 10.64
CA SER A 266 16.51 -6.11 9.71
C SER A 266 15.30 -7.05 9.82
N THR A 267 15.29 -8.12 9.03
CA THR A 267 14.27 -9.18 9.11
C THR A 267 14.25 -9.93 10.45
N SER A 268 15.28 -9.77 11.29
CA SER A 268 15.31 -10.30 12.67
C SER A 268 14.68 -9.36 13.71
N THR A 269 14.39 -8.11 13.33
CA THR A 269 13.73 -7.16 14.23
C THR A 269 12.27 -7.58 14.44
N ALA A 270 11.86 -7.74 15.70
CA ALA A 270 10.46 -8.01 16.04
C ALA A 270 9.58 -6.83 15.62
N PHE A 271 8.85 -6.99 14.52
CA PHE A 271 8.12 -5.92 13.84
C PHE A 271 6.66 -6.35 13.56
N PRO A 272 5.67 -5.45 13.64
CA PRO A 272 5.74 -4.02 13.96
C PRO A 272 6.13 -3.70 15.41
N GLY A 273 5.36 -4.20 16.38
CA GLY A 273 5.59 -4.01 17.82
C GLY A 273 5.97 -2.57 18.20
N THR A 274 6.90 -2.45 19.15
CA THR A 274 7.46 -1.15 19.55
C THR A 274 8.43 -0.58 18.50
N ALA A 275 9.06 -1.42 17.68
CA ALA A 275 10.03 -0.98 16.68
C ALA A 275 9.40 -0.03 15.64
N ALA A 276 8.14 -0.26 15.26
CA ALA A 276 7.38 0.58 14.35
C ALA A 276 7.11 2.00 14.90
N LEU A 277 7.24 2.27 16.21
CA LEU A 277 7.13 3.63 16.76
C LEU A 277 8.15 4.60 16.17
N VAL A 278 9.37 4.15 15.94
CA VAL A 278 10.46 5.04 15.48
C VAL A 278 10.17 5.61 14.09
N PRO A 279 9.95 4.80 13.02
CA PRO A 279 9.67 5.35 11.69
C PRO A 279 8.33 6.09 11.59
N THR A 280 7.32 5.68 12.37
CA THR A 280 5.98 6.30 12.35
C THR A 280 5.98 7.66 13.04
N LEU A 281 6.63 7.78 14.21
CA LEU A 281 6.87 9.07 14.86
C LEU A 281 7.77 9.95 13.98
N GLY A 282 8.77 9.37 13.32
CA GLY A 282 9.61 10.11 12.37
C GLY A 282 8.79 10.73 11.22
N SER A 283 7.82 9.97 10.71
CA SER A 283 6.87 10.43 9.69
C SER A 283 5.95 11.52 10.21
N ALA A 284 5.41 11.37 11.42
CA ALA A 284 4.59 12.39 12.07
C ALA A 284 5.37 13.70 12.29
N LEU A 285 6.63 13.62 12.73
CA LEU A 285 7.50 14.78 12.90
C LEU A 285 7.78 15.51 11.57
N LEU A 286 8.00 14.78 10.48
CA LEU A 286 8.17 15.37 9.15
C LEU A 286 6.89 16.08 8.67
N ILE A 287 5.72 15.44 8.81
CA ILE A 287 4.43 16.02 8.41
C ILE A 287 4.16 17.33 9.16
N VAL A 288 4.34 17.31 10.49
CA VAL A 288 4.09 18.46 11.36
C VAL A 288 5.14 19.55 11.13
N GLY A 289 6.42 19.20 11.08
CA GLY A 289 7.52 20.15 10.85
C GLY A 289 7.47 20.82 9.47
N GLY A 290 7.08 20.07 8.43
CA GLY A 290 6.96 20.55 7.04
C GLY A 290 5.70 21.36 6.75
N SER A 291 4.76 21.47 7.70
CA SER A 291 3.44 22.06 7.48
C SER A 291 3.42 23.54 7.07
N VAL A 292 4.42 24.31 7.49
CA VAL A 292 4.50 25.76 7.29
C VAL A 292 5.97 26.17 7.18
N GLY A 293 6.38 26.88 6.13
CA GLY A 293 7.71 27.53 6.06
C GLY A 293 8.43 27.41 4.71
N GLU A 294 9.71 27.83 4.68
CA GLU A 294 10.55 27.85 3.48
C GLU A 294 11.19 26.50 3.11
N TRP A 295 10.88 25.42 3.84
CA TRP A 295 11.45 24.09 3.56
C TRP A 295 11.06 23.54 2.19
N ASP A 296 9.93 24.02 1.64
CA ASP A 296 9.53 23.85 0.24
C ASP A 296 10.62 24.29 -0.75
N LYS A 297 11.60 25.11 -0.31
CA LYS A 297 12.74 25.59 -1.10
C LYS A 297 14.02 24.76 -0.94
N SER A 298 14.05 23.74 -0.08
CA SER A 298 15.25 22.94 0.17
C SER A 298 15.64 22.07 -1.04
N PHE A 299 16.94 21.81 -1.18
CA PHE A 299 17.50 20.95 -2.22
C PHE A 299 17.06 19.48 -2.10
N LEU A 300 16.56 19.07 -0.92
CA LEU A 300 16.05 17.72 -0.65
C LEU A 300 14.62 17.53 -1.15
N VAL A 301 13.90 18.61 -1.44
CA VAL A 301 12.47 18.56 -1.78
C VAL A 301 12.24 18.96 -3.23
N LYS A 302 12.88 20.01 -3.72
CA LYS A 302 12.60 20.58 -5.05
C LYS A 302 13.03 19.79 -6.29
N PRO A 303 14.08 18.94 -6.28
CA PRO A 303 14.54 18.31 -7.52
C PRO A 303 13.41 17.61 -8.27
N ARG A 304 13.35 17.82 -9.59
CA ARG A 304 12.25 17.31 -10.42
C ARG A 304 12.15 15.78 -10.36
N TRP A 305 13.28 15.09 -10.23
CA TRP A 305 13.31 13.64 -10.07
C TRP A 305 12.68 13.19 -8.74
N ILE A 306 12.92 13.89 -7.63
CA ILE A 306 12.27 13.60 -6.33
C ILE A 306 10.77 13.79 -6.45
N GLN A 307 10.33 14.91 -7.03
CA GLN A 307 8.91 15.20 -7.21
C GLN A 307 8.23 14.20 -8.17
N TRP A 308 8.94 13.76 -9.22
CA TRP A 308 8.45 12.73 -10.12
C TRP A 308 8.35 11.37 -9.42
N THR A 309 9.39 10.91 -8.70
CA THR A 309 9.37 9.67 -7.92
C THR A 309 8.25 9.71 -6.89
N GLY A 310 8.12 10.85 -6.19
CA GLY A 310 7.02 11.10 -5.25
C GLY A 310 5.68 10.93 -5.94
N ASN A 311 5.46 11.58 -7.07
CA ASN A 311 4.23 11.45 -7.85
C ASN A 311 3.97 10.01 -8.32
N ALA A 312 5.00 9.35 -8.86
CA ALA A 312 4.97 8.01 -9.43
C ALA A 312 4.98 6.88 -8.38
N SER A 313 5.21 7.19 -7.10
CA SER A 313 5.47 6.19 -6.04
C SER A 313 4.40 5.11 -5.91
N TYR A 314 3.14 5.41 -6.25
CA TYR A 314 2.09 4.39 -6.27
C TYR A 314 2.30 3.39 -7.40
N SER A 315 2.51 3.86 -8.63
CA SER A 315 2.87 3.00 -9.77
C SER A 315 4.18 2.24 -9.52
N ILE A 316 5.22 2.90 -8.99
CA ILE A 316 6.49 2.25 -8.63
C ILE A 316 6.25 1.13 -7.63
N TYR A 317 5.45 1.38 -6.59
CA TYR A 317 5.11 0.37 -5.60
C TYR A 317 4.35 -0.81 -6.21
N LEU A 318 3.45 -0.62 -7.16
CA LEU A 318 2.73 -1.74 -7.76
C LEU A 318 3.60 -2.57 -8.72
N TRP A 319 4.48 -1.92 -9.47
CA TRP A 319 5.30 -2.60 -10.49
C TRP A 319 6.54 -3.27 -9.93
N HIS A 320 7.16 -2.73 -8.87
CA HIS A 320 8.49 -3.18 -8.44
C HIS A 320 8.55 -4.66 -8.06
N TRP A 321 7.54 -5.14 -7.34
CA TRP A 321 7.53 -6.49 -6.79
C TRP A 321 7.30 -7.57 -7.84
N PRO A 322 6.21 -7.56 -8.65
CA PRO A 322 6.02 -8.60 -9.66
C PRO A 322 7.17 -8.63 -10.67
N LEU A 323 7.71 -7.48 -11.05
CA LEU A 323 8.87 -7.41 -11.96
C LEU A 323 10.14 -7.97 -11.31
N PHE A 324 10.35 -7.73 -10.01
CA PHE A 324 11.46 -8.33 -9.28
C PHE A 324 11.33 -9.84 -9.14
N VAL A 325 10.16 -10.35 -8.77
CA VAL A 325 9.91 -11.79 -8.64
C VAL A 325 10.08 -12.49 -10.00
N LEU A 326 9.50 -11.94 -11.07
CA LEU A 326 9.68 -12.49 -12.43
C LEU A 326 11.14 -12.46 -12.87
N ALA A 327 11.87 -11.36 -12.64
CA ALA A 327 13.29 -11.26 -12.95
C ALA A 327 14.11 -12.29 -12.16
N SER A 328 13.76 -12.56 -10.91
CA SER A 328 14.44 -13.54 -10.06
C SER A 328 14.32 -14.97 -10.59
N PHE A 329 13.19 -15.30 -11.23
CA PHE A 329 13.02 -16.59 -11.90
C PHE A 329 13.72 -16.65 -13.25
N VAL A 330 13.58 -15.61 -14.09
CA VAL A 330 14.13 -15.60 -15.46
C VAL A 330 15.66 -15.48 -15.47
N LEU A 331 16.23 -14.77 -14.49
CA LEU A 331 17.67 -14.50 -14.39
C LEU A 331 18.31 -15.28 -13.23
N LEU A 332 17.79 -16.47 -12.92
CA LEU A 332 18.28 -17.31 -11.81
C LEU A 332 19.81 -17.55 -11.90
N ASP A 333 20.33 -17.77 -13.11
CA ASP A 333 21.75 -18.00 -13.36
C ASP A 333 22.60 -16.70 -13.37
N GLN A 334 21.96 -15.53 -13.26
CA GLN A 334 22.60 -14.21 -13.34
C GLN A 334 22.14 -13.28 -12.19
N PRO A 335 22.36 -13.65 -10.93
CA PRO A 335 21.79 -12.95 -9.78
C PRO A 335 22.19 -11.47 -9.68
N ALA A 336 23.39 -11.10 -10.17
CA ALA A 336 23.86 -9.72 -10.20
C ALA A 336 23.01 -8.79 -11.09
N LEU A 337 22.27 -9.34 -12.07
CA LEU A 337 21.42 -8.57 -12.98
C LEU A 337 19.97 -8.42 -12.50
N ILE A 338 19.50 -9.23 -11.53
CA ILE A 338 18.11 -9.24 -11.08
C ILE A 338 17.67 -7.84 -10.61
N GLY A 339 18.39 -7.26 -9.64
CA GLY A 339 18.08 -5.94 -9.08
C GLY A 339 18.09 -4.83 -10.13
N PRO A 340 19.19 -4.65 -10.90
CA PRO A 340 19.25 -3.63 -11.96
C PRO A 340 18.14 -3.76 -13.02
N VAL A 341 17.88 -4.98 -13.52
CA VAL A 341 16.84 -5.21 -14.53
C VAL A 341 15.45 -4.91 -13.96
N ALA A 342 15.16 -5.41 -12.74
CA ALA A 342 13.91 -5.13 -12.06
C ALA A 342 13.70 -3.61 -11.85
N LEU A 343 14.74 -2.87 -11.46
CA LEU A 343 14.67 -1.42 -11.29
C LEU A 343 14.34 -0.70 -12.60
N VAL A 344 15.06 -1.02 -13.68
CA VAL A 344 14.84 -0.40 -15.00
C VAL A 344 13.42 -0.66 -15.49
N LEU A 345 12.95 -1.91 -15.39
CA LEU A 345 11.59 -2.27 -15.77
C LEU A 345 10.55 -1.55 -14.90
N THR A 346 10.79 -1.46 -13.58
CA THR A 346 9.90 -0.76 -12.65
C THR A 346 9.73 0.70 -13.04
N ILE A 347 10.83 1.40 -13.30
CA ILE A 347 10.80 2.82 -13.69
C ILE A 347 10.13 2.98 -15.05
N ALA A 348 10.44 2.13 -16.03
CA ALA A 348 9.83 2.17 -17.36
C ALA A 348 8.31 1.95 -17.30
N PHE A 349 7.85 0.88 -16.65
CA PHE A 349 6.44 0.54 -16.53
C PHE A 349 5.67 1.58 -15.71
N SER A 350 6.28 2.14 -14.67
CA SER A 350 5.69 3.23 -13.89
C SER A 350 5.56 4.51 -14.71
N ALA A 351 6.60 4.88 -15.46
CA ALA A 351 6.58 6.05 -16.34
C ALA A 351 5.51 5.93 -17.43
N LEU A 352 5.30 4.73 -17.98
CA LEU A 352 4.27 4.44 -18.98
C LEU A 352 2.86 4.40 -18.37
N SER A 353 2.70 3.84 -17.17
CA SER A 353 1.40 3.71 -16.49
C SER A 353 0.78 5.06 -16.14
N LEU A 354 1.60 6.07 -15.81
CA LEU A 354 1.14 7.41 -15.47
C LEU A 354 0.26 8.06 -16.56
N PRO A 355 0.74 8.26 -17.81
CA PRO A 355 -0.09 8.83 -18.87
C PRO A 355 -1.09 7.83 -19.45
N LEU A 356 -0.71 6.55 -19.60
CA LEU A 356 -1.52 5.57 -20.35
C LEU A 356 -2.72 5.05 -19.55
N ILE A 357 -2.57 4.92 -18.24
CA ILE A 357 -3.57 4.33 -17.36
C ILE A 357 -4.06 5.40 -16.39
N GLU A 358 -3.20 5.89 -15.49
CA GLU A 358 -3.65 6.74 -14.39
C GLU A 358 -4.34 8.03 -14.86
N LYS A 359 -3.71 8.76 -15.80
CA LYS A 359 -4.28 10.02 -16.30
C LYS A 359 -5.53 9.77 -17.14
N ARG A 360 -5.48 8.85 -18.10
CA ARG A 360 -6.61 8.55 -18.99
C ARG A 360 -7.85 8.09 -18.21
N PHE A 361 -7.70 7.17 -17.28
CA PHE A 361 -8.82 6.70 -16.48
C PHE A 361 -9.32 7.78 -15.51
N ARG A 362 -8.42 8.54 -14.88
CA ARG A 362 -8.82 9.67 -14.02
C ARG A 362 -9.65 10.71 -14.77
N ASP A 363 -9.23 11.06 -15.99
CA ASP A 363 -9.91 12.05 -16.83
C ASP A 363 -11.23 11.50 -17.38
N ALA A 364 -11.25 10.25 -17.88
CA ALA A 364 -12.46 9.60 -18.38
C ALA A 364 -13.53 9.41 -17.29
N PHE A 365 -13.10 9.09 -16.06
CA PHE A 365 -13.99 8.91 -14.92
C PHE A 365 -14.31 10.22 -14.19
N SER A 366 -13.66 11.34 -14.53
CA SER A 366 -13.93 12.64 -13.87
C SER A 366 -15.38 13.12 -14.04
N LYS A 367 -16.02 12.74 -15.15
CA LYS A 367 -17.39 13.12 -15.52
C LYS A 367 -18.45 12.07 -15.13
N LYS A 368 -18.05 10.97 -14.49
CA LYS A 368 -18.92 9.85 -14.16
C LYS A 368 -19.51 10.00 -12.75
N THR A 369 -20.66 9.36 -12.52
CA THR A 369 -21.36 9.38 -11.23
C THR A 369 -20.73 8.38 -10.24
N PRO A 370 -20.92 8.54 -8.93
CA PRO A 370 -20.46 7.56 -7.94
C PRO A 370 -20.90 6.13 -8.27
N LYS A 371 -22.16 5.91 -8.65
CA LYS A 371 -22.68 4.59 -9.04
C LYS A 371 -21.85 3.95 -10.15
N GLN A 372 -21.49 4.72 -11.18
CA GLN A 372 -20.67 4.22 -12.29
C GLN A 372 -19.24 3.85 -11.85
N HIS A 373 -18.69 4.55 -10.86
CA HIS A 373 -17.39 4.19 -10.30
C HIS A 373 -17.45 2.84 -9.57
N PHE A 374 -18.47 2.64 -8.73
CA PHE A 374 -18.68 1.36 -8.04
C PHE A 374 -18.94 0.21 -9.02
N SER A 375 -19.74 0.44 -10.07
CA SER A 375 -19.95 -0.56 -11.12
C SER A 375 -18.65 -0.92 -11.84
N ALA A 376 -17.82 0.07 -12.20
CA ALA A 376 -16.53 -0.19 -12.84
C ALA A 376 -15.57 -0.95 -11.92
N LEU A 377 -15.57 -0.64 -10.62
CA LEU A 377 -14.83 -1.41 -9.62
C LEU A 377 -15.30 -2.86 -9.57
N ALA A 378 -16.60 -3.09 -9.43
CA ALA A 378 -17.18 -4.42 -9.34
C ALA A 378 -16.89 -5.26 -10.60
N VAL A 379 -17.06 -4.67 -11.78
CA VAL A 379 -16.73 -5.32 -13.06
C VAL A 379 -15.23 -5.62 -13.14
N GLY A 380 -14.38 -4.66 -12.78
CA GLY A 380 -12.94 -4.84 -12.79
C GLY A 380 -12.47 -5.98 -11.88
N ILE A 381 -12.97 -6.04 -10.64
CA ILE A 381 -12.71 -7.15 -9.72
C ILE A 381 -13.24 -8.46 -10.29
N ALA A 382 -14.48 -8.50 -10.79
CA ALA A 382 -15.08 -9.71 -11.35
C ALA A 382 -14.26 -10.27 -12.51
N VAL A 383 -13.73 -9.41 -13.38
CA VAL A 383 -12.84 -9.82 -14.48
C VAL A 383 -11.54 -10.44 -13.94
N VAL A 384 -10.85 -9.75 -13.01
CA VAL A 384 -9.59 -10.26 -12.45
C VAL A 384 -9.79 -11.58 -11.70
N VAL A 385 -10.82 -11.66 -10.85
CA VAL A 385 -11.18 -12.87 -10.11
C VAL A 385 -11.59 -13.99 -11.08
N GLY A 386 -12.35 -13.68 -12.13
CA GLY A 386 -12.73 -14.65 -13.16
C GLY A 386 -11.51 -15.24 -13.87
N LEU A 387 -10.56 -14.41 -14.29
CA LEU A 387 -9.33 -14.86 -14.94
C LEU A 387 -8.47 -15.75 -14.02
N ALA A 388 -8.29 -15.34 -12.76
CA ALA A 388 -7.55 -16.14 -11.79
C ALA A 388 -8.26 -17.46 -11.45
N SER A 389 -9.59 -17.43 -11.33
CA SER A 389 -10.40 -18.64 -11.10
C SER A 389 -10.33 -19.62 -12.26
N LEU A 390 -10.29 -19.13 -13.51
CA LEU A 390 -10.08 -19.98 -14.69
C LEU A 390 -8.72 -20.68 -14.63
N GLN A 391 -7.65 -19.99 -14.21
CA GLN A 391 -6.34 -20.62 -14.02
C GLN A 391 -6.37 -21.67 -12.90
N LEU A 392 -7.06 -21.42 -11.79
CA LEU A 392 -7.23 -22.40 -10.71
C LEU A 392 -7.99 -23.66 -11.17
N LEU A 393 -9.05 -23.49 -11.97
CA LEU A 393 -9.81 -24.60 -12.53
C LEU A 393 -8.95 -25.44 -13.49
N GLU A 394 -8.11 -24.80 -14.29
CA GLU A 394 -7.16 -25.48 -15.16
C GLU A 394 -6.12 -26.28 -14.37
N VAL A 395 -5.48 -25.66 -13.36
CA VAL A 395 -4.53 -26.36 -12.49
C VAL A 395 -5.19 -27.57 -11.81
N SER A 396 -6.40 -27.39 -11.29
CA SER A 396 -7.16 -28.47 -10.64
C SER A 396 -7.48 -29.62 -11.61
N ARG A 397 -7.82 -29.31 -12.87
CA ARG A 397 -8.03 -30.33 -13.92
C ARG A 397 -6.75 -31.07 -14.23
N ASN A 398 -5.65 -30.35 -14.43
CA ASN A 398 -4.35 -30.95 -14.74
C ASN A 398 -3.87 -31.85 -13.60
N GLN A 399 -4.04 -31.43 -12.34
CA GLN A 399 -3.71 -32.25 -11.17
C GLN A 399 -4.51 -33.55 -11.15
N ARG A 400 -5.85 -33.50 -11.33
CA ARG A 400 -6.67 -34.72 -11.37
C ARG A 400 -6.29 -35.66 -12.49
N THR A 401 -6.01 -35.14 -13.69
CA THR A 401 -5.55 -35.95 -14.83
C THR A 401 -4.20 -36.61 -14.51
N ASN A 402 -3.26 -35.86 -13.92
CA ASN A 402 -1.95 -36.38 -13.53
C ASN A 402 -2.05 -37.43 -12.41
N GLU A 403 -2.92 -37.22 -11.42
CA GLU A 403 -3.20 -38.19 -10.34
C GLU A 403 -3.83 -39.48 -10.88
N GLN A 404 -4.77 -39.37 -11.83
CA GLN A 404 -5.37 -40.52 -12.49
C GLN A 404 -4.34 -41.31 -13.29
N ALA A 405 -3.50 -40.63 -14.08
CA ALA A 405 -2.42 -41.26 -14.82
C ALA A 405 -1.37 -41.91 -13.90
N ALA A 406 -1.02 -41.25 -12.80
CA ALA A 406 -0.11 -41.81 -11.80
C ALA A 406 -0.72 -43.05 -11.11
N SER A 407 -2.02 -43.01 -10.80
CA SER A 407 -2.74 -44.13 -10.19
C SER A 407 -2.84 -45.32 -11.15
N SER A 408 -3.10 -45.08 -12.44
CA SER A 408 -3.13 -46.16 -13.44
C SER A 408 -1.77 -46.83 -13.61
N LEU A 409 -0.69 -46.04 -13.62
CA LEU A 409 0.69 -46.57 -13.67
C LEU A 409 1.06 -47.36 -12.39
N GLN A 410 0.48 -47.01 -11.24
CA GLN A 410 0.70 -47.78 -10.01
C GLN A 410 -0.08 -49.09 -9.96
N SER A 411 -1.27 -49.15 -10.56
CA SER A 411 -2.10 -50.36 -10.61
C SER A 411 -1.65 -51.34 -11.68
N ASP A 412 -1.22 -50.83 -12.84
CA ASP A 412 -0.72 -51.63 -13.97
C ASP A 412 0.74 -51.26 -14.18
N ARG A 413 1.60 -51.68 -13.24
CA ARG A 413 3.02 -51.25 -13.20
C ARG A 413 3.76 -51.79 -14.41
N PRO A 414 4.22 -50.91 -15.33
CA PRO A 414 5.10 -51.35 -16.40
C PRO A 414 6.35 -52.03 -15.83
N GLU A 415 6.96 -52.92 -16.61
CA GLU A 415 8.18 -53.66 -16.22
C GLU A 415 9.32 -52.73 -15.77
N CYS A 416 9.34 -51.50 -16.31
CA CYS A 416 10.30 -50.44 -16.00
C CYS A 416 9.74 -49.36 -15.04
N PHE A 417 8.82 -49.69 -14.14
CA PHE A 417 8.23 -48.70 -13.24
C PHE A 417 9.01 -48.54 -11.92
N GLY A 418 9.37 -47.30 -11.59
CA GLY A 418 10.02 -46.96 -10.31
C GLY A 418 11.37 -47.67 -10.13
N ALA A 419 11.59 -48.26 -8.95
CA ALA A 419 12.85 -48.94 -8.64
C ALA A 419 13.12 -50.17 -9.53
N ALA A 420 12.08 -50.76 -10.16
CA ALA A 420 12.25 -51.89 -11.07
C ALA A 420 13.10 -51.52 -12.29
N ALA A 421 13.01 -50.28 -12.78
CA ALA A 421 13.85 -49.80 -13.89
C ALA A 421 15.36 -49.86 -13.58
N LEU A 422 15.74 -49.62 -12.32
CA LEU A 422 17.14 -49.66 -11.89
C LEU A 422 17.66 -51.10 -11.72
N VAL A 423 16.76 -52.06 -11.47
CA VAL A 423 17.12 -53.48 -11.26
C VAL A 423 17.17 -54.23 -12.59
N SER A 424 16.26 -53.96 -13.52
CA SER A 424 16.18 -54.64 -14.82
C SER A 424 17.30 -54.27 -15.79
N GLY A 425 18.03 -53.17 -15.54
CA GLY A 425 19.19 -52.74 -16.33
C GLY A 425 18.81 -52.08 -17.67
N PRO A 426 19.76 -51.38 -18.31
CA PRO A 426 19.50 -50.56 -19.51
C PRO A 426 19.15 -51.36 -20.77
N GLU A 427 19.38 -52.68 -20.77
CA GLU A 427 18.99 -53.55 -21.89
C GLU A 427 17.49 -53.85 -21.93
N ILE A 428 16.84 -53.92 -20.77
CA ILE A 428 15.39 -54.18 -20.63
C ILE A 428 14.63 -52.86 -20.50
N CYS A 429 15.22 -51.90 -19.78
CA CYS A 429 14.66 -50.58 -19.54
C CYS A 429 15.59 -49.49 -20.10
N PRO A 430 15.53 -49.21 -21.42
CA PRO A 430 16.33 -48.14 -22.01
C PRO A 430 15.93 -46.78 -21.43
N VAL A 431 16.94 -45.95 -21.13
CA VAL A 431 16.81 -44.64 -20.45
C VAL A 431 16.21 -43.59 -21.36
#